data_AF-A0A924VDK9-F1
#
_entry.id   AF-A0A924VDK9-F1
#
_cell.length_a   1.000
_cell.length_b   1.000
_cell.length_c   1.000
_cell.angle_alpha   90.00
_cell.angle_beta   90.00
_cell.angle_gamma   90.00
#
_symmetry.space_group_name_H-M   'P 1'
#
loop_
_entity.id
_entity.type
_entity.pdbx_description
1 polymer ?
#
loop_
_entity_poly.entity_id
_entity_poly.type
_entity_poly.pdbx_seq_one_letter_code
_entity_poly.pdbx_strand_id
1 'polypeptide(L)'
;MKKFKYIYITLITGLVLTSSSCEKFYDINKDPDAIVEAPLSTILSSVTVNVGYFGASDLNRYSTLIMQQFSGQSTGTLNQTQEYDKYLITGNDANNLFSTAYATILNDIENIITRATAEGSPNYSGVAKLLKAYMYQNLIDAFGDLPYTEAQKLTANVAPKYDDDEQIYKSLLTLIDAGITEVNATTSKQVPGSNSTIYPTSFASARTNWVKFANTLKLRILLHYSQKDPAFLTS
;
A
#
# COMPACT_ATOMS: atom_id res chain seq x y z
N MET A 1 4.82 42.54 65.28
CA MET A 1 5.44 41.38 64.57
C MET A 1 4.43 40.34 64.05
N LYS A 2 3.31 40.06 64.75
CA LYS A 2 2.33 39.04 64.29
C LYS A 2 1.61 39.38 62.96
N LYS A 3 1.34 40.66 62.66
CA LYS A 3 0.66 41.08 61.41
C LYS A 3 1.51 40.86 60.14
N PHE A 4 2.83 41.01 60.23
CA PHE A 4 3.74 40.73 59.11
C PHE A 4 3.83 39.23 58.80
N LYS A 5 3.71 38.35 59.81
CA LYS A 5 3.70 36.89 59.62
C LYS A 5 2.53 36.43 58.74
N TYR A 6 1.35 37.02 58.91
CA TYR A 6 0.19 36.68 58.06
C TYR A 6 0.36 37.19 56.63
N ILE A 7 0.93 38.38 56.43
CA ILE A 7 1.25 38.94 55.10
C ILE A 7 2.22 38.03 54.33
N TYR A 8 3.28 37.53 54.97
CA TYR A 8 4.21 36.59 54.34
C TYR A 8 3.54 35.26 53.98
N ILE A 9 2.64 34.74 54.82
CA ILE A 9 1.88 33.53 54.52
C ILE A 9 0.95 33.77 53.32
N THR A 10 0.25 34.91 53.25
CA THR A 10 -0.62 35.23 52.10
C THR A 10 0.17 35.41 50.80
N LEU A 11 1.36 36.02 50.86
CA LEU A 11 2.26 36.19 49.71
C LEU A 11 2.82 34.85 49.20
N ILE A 12 3.20 33.95 50.11
CA ILE A 12 3.70 32.62 49.75
C ILE A 12 2.58 31.76 49.15
N THR A 13 1.38 31.77 49.74
CA THR A 13 0.24 31.02 49.19
C THR A 13 -0.21 31.57 47.83
N GLY A 14 -0.16 32.89 47.63
CA GLY A 14 -0.42 33.52 46.34
C GLY A 14 0.59 33.15 45.26
N LEU A 15 1.87 33.01 45.63
CA LEU A 15 2.94 32.62 44.70
C LEU A 15 2.89 31.14 44.29
N VAL A 16 2.43 30.26 45.19
CA VAL A 16 2.23 28.83 44.89
C VAL A 16 1.05 28.63 43.93
N LEU A 17 0.00 29.44 44.05
CA LEU A 17 -1.18 29.39 43.18
C LEU A 17 -0.92 29.90 41.75
N THR A 18 0.14 30.69 41.52
CA THR A 18 0.52 31.14 40.17
C THR A 18 1.53 30.23 39.47
N SER A 19 2.12 29.27 40.18
CA SER A 19 3.06 28.28 39.61
C SER A 19 2.40 27.06 38.97
N SER A 20 1.08 26.90 39.03
CA SER A 20 0.36 25.89 38.24
C SER A 20 0.15 26.38 36.80
N SER A 21 1.26 26.60 36.09
CA SER A 21 1.24 26.77 34.64
C SER A 21 0.75 25.46 34.02
N CYS A 22 -0.38 25.50 33.32
CA CYS A 22 -0.86 24.39 32.51
C CYS A 22 0.08 24.16 31.32
N GLU A 23 1.19 23.45 31.50
CA GLU A 23 2.08 23.05 30.40
C GLU A 23 1.33 22.29 29.29
N LYS A 24 0.22 21.63 29.64
CA LYS A 24 -0.65 20.90 28.70
C LYS A 24 -1.50 21.77 27.76
N PHE A 25 -1.60 23.08 27.96
CA PHE A 25 -2.39 23.96 27.08
C PHE A 25 -1.66 24.32 25.78
N TYR A 26 -0.34 24.11 25.71
CA TYR A 26 0.48 24.50 24.55
C TYR A 26 0.73 23.38 23.53
N ASP A 27 0.24 22.16 23.75
CA ASP A 27 0.32 21.05 22.79
C ASP A 27 -0.82 21.11 21.75
N ILE A 28 -1.06 22.31 21.18
CA ILE A 28 -2.09 22.58 20.15
C ILE A 28 -1.69 22.08 18.75
N ASN A 29 -0.42 21.67 18.59
CA ASN A 29 0.11 21.14 17.34
C ASN A 29 -0.08 19.62 17.21
N LYS A 30 -0.68 18.97 18.22
CA LYS A 30 -1.21 17.61 18.08
C LYS A 30 -2.68 17.71 17.73
N ASP A 31 -2.97 17.39 16.48
CA ASP A 31 -4.33 17.21 16.01
C ASP A 31 -4.99 16.07 16.83
N PRO A 32 -6.01 16.36 17.66
CA PRO A 32 -6.68 15.35 18.48
C PRO A 32 -7.48 14.35 17.62
N ASP A 33 -7.76 14.68 16.36
CA ASP A 33 -8.44 13.80 15.40
C ASP A 33 -7.45 13.00 14.54
N ALA A 34 -6.14 13.30 14.60
CA ALA A 34 -5.14 12.58 13.85
C ALA A 34 -4.92 11.17 14.44
N ILE A 35 -5.16 10.16 13.62
CA ILE A 35 -4.71 8.80 13.90
C ILE A 35 -3.18 8.82 13.86
N VAL A 36 -2.54 8.79 15.03
CA VAL A 36 -1.07 8.80 15.14
C VAL A 36 -0.45 7.58 14.44
N GLU A 37 -1.12 6.43 14.52
CA GLU A 37 -0.70 5.22 13.83
C GLU A 37 -1.90 4.28 13.62
N ALA A 38 -2.23 3.98 12.36
CA ALA A 38 -3.35 3.10 12.04
C ALA A 38 -2.98 1.62 12.34
N PRO A 39 -3.90 0.79 12.85
CA PRO A 39 -3.65 -0.63 13.05
C PRO A 39 -3.48 -1.38 11.71
N LEU A 40 -2.73 -2.49 11.70
CA LEU A 40 -2.51 -3.30 10.49
C LEU A 40 -3.80 -3.78 9.83
N SER A 41 -4.86 -3.98 10.62
CA SER A 41 -6.19 -4.34 10.13
C SER A 41 -6.79 -3.28 9.21
N THR A 42 -6.78 -2.01 9.61
CA THR A 42 -7.39 -0.93 8.82
C THR A 42 -6.57 -0.60 7.59
N ILE A 43 -5.23 -0.65 7.70
CA ILE A 43 -4.35 -0.45 6.54
C ILE A 43 -4.58 -1.57 5.52
N LEU A 44 -4.65 -2.84 5.95
CA LEU A 44 -4.92 -3.95 5.03
C LEU A 44 -6.29 -3.82 4.35
N SER A 45 -7.33 -3.40 5.08
CA SER A 45 -8.64 -3.13 4.48
C SER A 45 -8.54 -2.05 3.39
N SER A 46 -7.89 -0.93 3.70
CA SER A 46 -7.64 0.16 2.73
C SER A 46 -6.90 -0.36 1.49
N VAL A 47 -5.79 -1.08 1.68
CA VAL A 47 -5.01 -1.67 0.58
C VAL A 47 -5.88 -2.54 -0.30
N THR A 48 -6.65 -3.47 0.28
CA THR A 48 -7.45 -4.41 -0.53
C THR A 48 -8.56 -3.72 -1.33
N VAL A 49 -9.16 -2.65 -0.81
CA VAL A 49 -10.12 -1.82 -1.56
C VAL A 49 -9.41 -1.07 -2.69
N ASN A 50 -8.28 -0.43 -2.40
CA ASN A 50 -7.53 0.33 -3.40
C ASN A 50 -6.92 -0.55 -4.51
N VAL A 51 -6.49 -1.78 -4.19
CA VAL A 51 -6.06 -2.77 -5.19
C VAL A 51 -7.22 -3.13 -6.12
N GLY A 52 -8.43 -3.34 -5.57
CA GLY A 52 -9.62 -3.56 -6.38
C GLY A 52 -9.96 -2.36 -7.27
N TYR A 53 -9.90 -1.15 -6.71
CA TYR A 53 -10.13 0.10 -7.45
C TYR A 53 -9.10 0.31 -8.58
N PHE A 54 -7.82 0.08 -8.31
CA PHE A 54 -6.73 0.18 -9.29
C PHE A 54 -6.99 -0.68 -10.53
N GLY A 55 -7.39 -1.94 -10.32
CA GLY A 55 -7.69 -2.87 -11.41
C GLY A 55 -9.01 -2.61 -12.14
N ALA A 56 -9.96 -1.89 -11.53
CA ALA A 56 -11.30 -1.65 -12.07
C ALA A 56 -11.54 -0.22 -12.59
N SER A 57 -10.58 0.69 -12.39
CA SER A 57 -10.66 2.11 -12.77
C SER A 57 -9.92 2.37 -14.08
N ASP A 58 -8.96 3.30 -14.10
CA ASP A 58 -8.19 3.72 -15.28
C ASP A 58 -7.57 2.55 -16.04
N LEU A 59 -6.94 1.60 -15.34
CA LEU A 59 -6.31 0.43 -15.97
C LEU A 59 -7.34 -0.43 -16.73
N ASN A 60 -8.53 -0.63 -16.16
CA ASN A 60 -9.61 -1.34 -16.84
C ASN A 60 -10.08 -0.56 -18.07
N ARG A 61 -10.28 0.75 -17.94
CA ARG A 61 -10.75 1.60 -19.03
C ARG A 61 -9.79 1.59 -20.22
N TYR A 62 -8.48 1.68 -19.97
CA TYR A 62 -7.48 1.62 -21.05
C TYR A 62 -7.43 0.22 -21.67
N SER A 63 -7.28 -0.82 -20.85
CA SER A 63 -7.11 -2.19 -21.35
C SER A 63 -8.33 -2.69 -22.13
N THR A 64 -9.56 -2.42 -21.66
CA THR A 64 -10.79 -2.88 -22.32
C THR A 64 -11.02 -2.20 -23.68
N LEU A 65 -10.65 -0.92 -23.82
CA LEU A 65 -10.71 -0.20 -25.10
C LEU A 65 -9.60 -0.66 -26.06
N ILE A 66 -8.36 -0.78 -25.58
CA ILE A 66 -7.22 -1.26 -26.40
C ILE A 66 -7.48 -2.68 -26.91
N MET A 67 -8.03 -3.55 -26.05
CA MET A 67 -8.39 -4.93 -26.40
C MET A 67 -9.73 -5.04 -27.14
N GLN A 68 -10.38 -3.92 -27.44
CA GLN A 68 -11.65 -3.85 -28.19
C GLN A 68 -12.79 -4.67 -27.55
N GLN A 69 -12.77 -4.84 -26.23
CA GLN A 69 -13.86 -5.45 -25.47
C GLN A 69 -15.04 -4.50 -25.32
N PHE A 70 -14.75 -3.19 -25.25
CA PHE A 70 -15.72 -2.10 -25.30
C PHE A 70 -15.36 -1.13 -26.41
N SER A 71 -16.32 -0.30 -26.83
CA SER A 71 -16.07 0.83 -27.73
C SER A 71 -16.16 2.14 -26.95
N GLY A 72 -15.24 3.06 -27.22
CA GLY A 72 -15.26 4.40 -26.63
C GLY A 72 -16.36 5.31 -27.20
N GLN A 73 -17.08 4.85 -28.23
CA GLN A 73 -18.06 5.62 -28.98
C GLN A 73 -19.29 5.97 -28.13
N SER A 74 -19.48 7.27 -27.91
CA SER A 74 -20.69 7.85 -27.34
C SER A 74 -21.32 8.79 -28.36
N THR A 75 -22.67 8.81 -28.43
CA THR A 75 -23.40 9.77 -29.26
C THR A 75 -23.48 11.12 -28.56
N GLY A 76 -23.01 12.19 -29.19
CA GLY A 76 -23.07 13.56 -28.64
C GLY A 76 -21.70 14.25 -28.63
N THR A 77 -21.09 14.39 -27.45
CA THR A 77 -19.86 15.17 -27.21
C THR A 77 -18.60 14.31 -27.26
N LEU A 78 -17.44 14.94 -27.57
CA LEU A 78 -16.13 14.33 -27.40
C LEU A 78 -15.90 13.91 -25.94
N ASN A 79 -15.78 12.61 -25.69
CA ASN A 79 -15.55 12.05 -24.35
C ASN A 79 -14.16 11.39 -24.28
N GLN A 80 -13.54 11.37 -23.09
CA GLN A 80 -12.20 10.80 -22.88
C GLN A 80 -12.04 9.39 -23.46
N THR A 81 -13.07 8.54 -23.36
CA THR A 81 -13.05 7.19 -23.91
C THR A 81 -12.89 7.13 -25.43
N GLN A 82 -13.35 8.14 -26.18
CA GLN A 82 -13.17 8.19 -27.64
C GLN A 82 -11.72 8.49 -28.02
N GLU A 83 -11.00 9.27 -27.22
CA GLU A 83 -9.59 9.54 -27.45
C GLU A 83 -8.76 8.28 -27.17
N TYR A 84 -9.08 7.56 -26.10
CA TYR A 84 -8.44 6.27 -25.80
C TYR A 84 -8.72 5.22 -26.89
N ASP A 85 -9.92 5.19 -27.47
CA ASP A 85 -10.29 4.33 -28.61
C ASP A 85 -9.48 4.64 -29.88
N LYS A 86 -8.97 5.87 -30.00
CA LYS A 86 -8.06 6.30 -31.08
C LYS A 86 -6.58 6.15 -30.70
N TYR A 87 -6.29 5.49 -29.57
CA TYR A 87 -4.95 5.36 -28.99
C TYR A 87 -4.29 6.69 -28.59
N LEU A 88 -5.09 7.73 -28.34
CA LEU A 88 -4.62 9.03 -27.87
C LEU A 88 -4.60 9.04 -26.33
N ILE A 89 -3.69 8.25 -25.76
CA ILE A 89 -3.43 8.19 -24.32
C ILE A 89 -2.14 8.97 -24.03
N THR A 90 -2.24 10.00 -23.19
CA THR A 90 -1.09 10.85 -22.83
C THR A 90 -0.54 10.50 -21.45
N GLY A 91 0.67 10.96 -21.14
CA GLY A 91 1.24 10.78 -19.79
C GLY A 91 0.36 11.35 -18.68
N ASN A 92 -0.39 12.43 -18.95
CA ASN A 92 -1.30 13.01 -17.95
C ASN A 92 -2.48 12.09 -17.63
N ASP A 93 -2.95 11.27 -18.58
CA ASP A 93 -4.00 10.29 -18.34
C ASP A 93 -3.54 9.16 -17.40
N ALA A 94 -2.24 8.87 -17.37
CA ALA A 94 -1.65 7.84 -16.52
C ALA A 94 -1.24 8.34 -15.12
N ASN A 95 -1.25 9.66 -14.87
CA ASN A 95 -0.80 10.24 -13.60
C ASN A 95 -1.56 9.71 -12.39
N ASN A 96 -2.89 9.59 -12.50
CA ASN A 96 -3.72 9.08 -11.40
C ASN A 96 -3.41 7.62 -11.10
N LEU A 97 -3.27 6.80 -12.15
CA LEU A 97 -2.93 5.39 -12.04
C LEU A 97 -1.58 5.21 -11.33
N PHE A 98 -0.54 5.90 -11.82
CA PHE A 98 0.81 5.81 -11.27
C PHE A 98 0.89 6.35 -9.84
N SER A 99 0.27 7.51 -9.58
CA SER A 99 0.26 8.13 -8.25
C SER A 99 -0.50 7.26 -7.24
N THR A 100 -1.66 6.72 -7.60
CA THR A 100 -2.42 5.82 -6.72
C THR A 100 -1.61 4.57 -6.37
N ALA A 101 -0.88 4.02 -7.33
CA ALA A 101 -0.03 2.87 -7.09
C ALA A 101 1.12 3.20 -6.12
N TYR A 102 1.93 4.22 -6.40
CA TYR A 102 3.14 4.51 -5.62
C TYR A 102 2.87 5.26 -4.33
N ALA A 103 2.06 6.32 -4.38
CA ALA A 103 1.84 7.22 -3.25
C ALA A 103 0.89 6.62 -2.21
N THR A 104 -0.04 5.74 -2.64
CA THR A 104 -1.05 5.14 -1.76
C THR A 104 -0.78 3.66 -1.55
N ILE A 105 -1.01 2.82 -2.56
CA ILE A 105 -1.11 1.36 -2.38
C ILE A 105 0.22 0.75 -1.95
N LEU A 106 1.32 1.04 -2.67
CA LEU A 106 2.62 0.46 -2.41
C LEU A 106 3.24 0.99 -1.10
N ASN A 107 2.99 2.25 -0.73
CA ASN A 107 3.41 2.80 0.57
C ASN A 107 2.69 2.10 1.73
N ASP A 108 1.37 1.93 1.65
CA ASP A 108 0.59 1.24 2.68
C ASP A 108 0.99 -0.24 2.79
N ILE A 109 1.25 -0.89 1.67
CA ILE A 109 1.78 -2.26 1.62
C ILE A 109 3.15 -2.34 2.30
N GLU A 110 4.08 -1.43 2.01
CA GLU A 110 5.41 -1.41 2.64
C GLU A 110 5.33 -1.13 4.14
N ASN A 111 4.39 -0.28 4.55
CA ASN A 111 4.10 -0.01 5.96
C ASN A 111 3.64 -1.30 6.67
N ILE A 112 2.72 -2.06 6.07
CA ILE A 112 2.27 -3.35 6.62
C ILE A 112 3.46 -4.32 6.72
N ILE A 113 4.26 -4.48 5.65
CA ILE A 113 5.39 -5.42 5.62
C ILE A 113 6.38 -5.07 6.74
N THR A 114 6.78 -3.81 6.85
CA THR A 114 7.76 -3.34 7.83
C THR A 114 7.28 -3.58 9.26
N ARG A 115 6.06 -3.12 9.59
CA ARG A 115 5.51 -3.22 10.94
C ARG A 115 5.16 -4.64 11.31
N ALA A 116 4.51 -5.39 10.43
CA ALA A 116 4.18 -6.79 10.67
C ALA A 116 5.45 -7.64 10.90
N THR A 117 6.54 -7.34 10.19
CA THR A 117 7.84 -7.99 10.42
C THR A 117 8.40 -7.64 11.80
N ALA A 118 8.43 -6.36 12.17
CA ALA A 118 8.91 -5.90 13.48
C ALA A 118 8.08 -6.46 14.64
N GLU A 119 6.77 -6.61 14.45
CA GLU A 119 5.86 -7.10 15.47
C GLU A 119 5.83 -8.63 15.58
N GLY A 120 6.36 -9.38 14.60
CA GLY A 120 6.26 -10.85 14.55
C GLY A 120 4.86 -11.33 14.12
N SER A 121 4.29 -10.64 13.13
CA SER A 121 2.99 -10.92 12.52
C SER A 121 3.16 -11.37 11.06
N PRO A 122 3.89 -12.46 10.77
CA PRO A 122 4.21 -12.90 9.41
C PRO A 122 2.96 -13.10 8.54
N ASN A 123 1.82 -13.50 9.10
CA ASN A 123 0.62 -13.69 8.28
C ASN A 123 0.13 -12.38 7.62
N TYR A 124 0.31 -11.21 8.27
CA TYR A 124 0.05 -9.92 7.67
C TYR A 124 1.09 -9.55 6.61
N SER A 125 2.38 -9.72 6.94
CA SER A 125 3.50 -9.45 6.03
C SER A 125 3.37 -10.28 4.74
N GLY A 126 3.04 -11.57 4.87
CA GLY A 126 2.87 -12.47 3.76
C GLY A 126 1.77 -12.04 2.80
N VAL A 127 0.58 -11.69 3.31
CA VAL A 127 -0.52 -11.15 2.47
C VAL A 127 -0.09 -9.86 1.77
N ALA A 128 0.57 -8.96 2.48
CA ALA A 128 1.05 -7.69 1.91
C ALA A 128 2.10 -7.91 0.81
N LYS A 129 3.03 -8.87 0.97
CA LYS A 129 4.00 -9.25 -0.08
C LYS A 129 3.34 -9.80 -1.34
N LEU A 130 2.30 -10.62 -1.19
CA LEU A 130 1.54 -11.13 -2.34
C LEU A 130 0.82 -9.99 -3.10
N LEU A 131 0.25 -9.04 -2.37
CA LEU A 131 -0.37 -7.85 -2.96
C LEU A 131 0.67 -6.93 -3.61
N LYS A 132 1.85 -6.77 -2.99
CA LYS A 132 2.98 -6.02 -3.54
C LYS A 132 3.40 -6.60 -4.89
N ALA A 133 3.56 -7.92 -4.95
CA ALA A 133 3.93 -8.62 -6.18
C ALA A 133 2.87 -8.44 -7.27
N TYR A 134 1.57 -8.54 -6.92
CA TYR A 134 0.49 -8.29 -7.87
C TYR A 134 0.50 -6.86 -8.40
N MET A 135 0.68 -5.87 -7.53
CA MET A 135 0.73 -4.47 -7.95
C MET A 135 1.90 -4.21 -8.89
N TYR A 136 3.12 -4.64 -8.55
CA TYR A 136 4.26 -4.47 -9.43
C TYR A 136 4.11 -5.22 -10.75
N GLN A 137 3.56 -6.43 -10.75
CA GLN A 137 3.27 -7.17 -11.99
C GLN A 137 2.40 -6.33 -12.93
N ASN A 138 1.30 -5.75 -12.45
CA ASN A 138 0.44 -4.91 -13.30
C ASN A 138 1.12 -3.61 -13.74
N LEU A 139 1.98 -3.02 -12.90
CA LEU A 139 2.70 -1.80 -13.26
C LEU A 139 3.77 -2.07 -14.34
N ILE A 140 4.52 -3.16 -14.24
CA ILE A 140 5.52 -3.53 -15.24
C ILE A 140 4.84 -3.85 -16.56
N ASP A 141 3.75 -4.62 -16.54
CA ASP A 141 2.94 -4.90 -17.73
C ASP A 141 2.45 -3.61 -18.44
N ALA A 142 2.21 -2.53 -17.69
CA ALA A 142 1.70 -1.25 -18.22
C ALA A 142 2.80 -0.25 -18.62
N PHE A 143 3.94 -0.24 -17.92
CA PHE A 143 4.94 0.83 -18.02
C PHE A 143 6.35 0.34 -18.38
N GLY A 144 6.64 -0.95 -18.26
CA GLY A 144 7.99 -1.51 -18.39
C GLY A 144 8.85 -1.21 -17.16
N ASP A 145 10.09 -0.79 -17.40
CA ASP A 145 11.04 -0.39 -16.35
C ASP A 145 10.42 0.67 -15.42
N LEU A 146 10.62 0.50 -14.11
CA LEU A 146 9.99 1.36 -13.10
C LEU A 146 10.75 1.37 -11.76
N PRO A 147 10.49 2.34 -10.86
CA PRO A 147 11.09 2.34 -9.53
C PRO A 147 10.70 1.13 -8.69
N TYR A 148 11.67 0.31 -8.27
CA TYR A 148 11.39 -0.89 -7.46
C TYR A 148 12.29 -1.03 -6.23
N THR A 149 13.59 -1.29 -6.40
CA THR A 149 14.55 -1.52 -5.29
C THR A 149 14.82 -0.29 -4.43
N GLU A 150 14.63 0.90 -5.01
CA GLU A 150 14.85 2.17 -4.35
C GLU A 150 13.58 2.91 -3.95
N ALA A 151 12.42 2.36 -4.34
CA ALA A 151 11.13 2.97 -4.09
C ALA A 151 10.66 2.73 -2.64
N GLN A 152 9.62 3.47 -2.21
CA GLN A 152 9.01 3.38 -0.86
C GLN A 152 9.97 3.68 0.29
N LYS A 153 11.07 4.41 0.02
CA LYS A 153 12.01 4.92 1.04
C LYS A 153 11.63 6.30 1.59
N LEU A 154 10.47 6.84 1.18
CA LEU A 154 9.94 8.14 1.61
C LEU A 154 11.01 9.25 1.49
N THR A 155 11.28 9.98 2.57
CA THR A 155 12.25 11.08 2.59
C THR A 155 13.71 10.62 2.47
N ALA A 156 14.01 9.33 2.69
CA ALA A 156 15.35 8.80 2.52
C ALA A 156 15.74 8.64 1.04
N ASN A 157 14.77 8.55 0.13
CA ASN A 157 15.01 8.65 -1.30
C ASN A 157 13.78 9.17 -2.04
N VAL A 158 13.82 10.45 -2.43
CA VAL A 158 12.72 11.12 -3.16
C VAL A 158 12.84 11.00 -4.69
N ALA A 159 13.91 10.40 -5.19
CA ALA A 159 14.18 10.24 -6.62
C ALA A 159 14.70 8.82 -6.91
N PRO A 160 13.87 7.78 -6.70
CA PRO A 160 14.28 6.40 -6.92
C PRO A 160 14.59 6.14 -8.40
N LYS A 161 15.66 5.38 -8.66
CA LYS A 161 16.00 4.95 -10.01
C LYS A 161 14.96 3.97 -10.56
N TYR A 162 14.92 3.86 -11.88
CA TYR A 162 14.15 2.85 -12.58
C TYR A 162 14.98 1.56 -12.66
N ASP A 163 14.34 0.44 -12.34
CA ASP A 163 14.92 -0.89 -12.45
C ASP A 163 14.40 -1.58 -13.71
N ASP A 164 15.25 -2.45 -14.26
CA ASP A 164 14.95 -3.26 -15.45
C ASP A 164 13.80 -4.26 -15.20
N ASP A 165 12.87 -4.34 -16.15
CA ASP A 165 11.66 -5.17 -16.06
C ASP A 165 11.94 -6.64 -15.70
N GLU A 166 12.99 -7.23 -16.28
CA GLU A 166 13.36 -8.63 -16.11
C GLU A 166 13.77 -8.89 -14.66
N GLN A 167 14.60 -8.00 -14.13
CA GLN A 167 15.09 -8.10 -12.75
C GLN A 167 13.94 -7.94 -11.76
N ILE A 168 12.97 -7.07 -12.06
CA ILE A 168 11.80 -6.91 -11.23
C ILE A 168 10.97 -8.20 -11.26
N TYR A 169 10.64 -8.77 -12.43
CA TYR A 169 9.88 -10.03 -12.51
C TYR A 169 10.54 -11.17 -11.73
N LYS A 170 11.87 -11.33 -11.84
CA LYS A 170 12.63 -12.32 -11.03
C LYS A 170 12.46 -12.07 -9.53
N SER A 171 12.57 -10.81 -9.12
CA SER A 171 12.35 -10.43 -7.72
C SER A 171 10.90 -10.68 -7.27
N LEU A 172 9.90 -10.50 -8.13
CA LEU A 172 8.50 -10.79 -7.80
C LEU A 172 8.30 -12.27 -7.49
N LEU A 173 8.95 -13.19 -8.21
CA LEU A 173 8.87 -14.63 -7.91
C LEU A 173 9.41 -14.93 -6.50
N THR A 174 10.57 -14.38 -6.15
CA THR A 174 11.13 -14.52 -4.79
C THR A 174 10.23 -13.89 -3.74
N LEU A 175 9.64 -12.73 -4.03
CA LEU A 175 8.72 -12.04 -3.13
C LEU A 175 7.44 -12.85 -2.89
N ILE A 176 6.93 -13.50 -3.93
CA ILE A 176 5.75 -14.37 -3.82
C ILE A 176 6.08 -15.60 -2.97
N ASP A 177 7.24 -16.22 -3.16
CA ASP A 177 7.65 -17.38 -2.36
C ASP A 177 7.80 -17.02 -0.88
N ALA A 178 8.44 -15.89 -0.58
CA ALA A 178 8.49 -15.36 0.78
C ALA A 178 7.08 -15.09 1.34
N GLY A 179 6.18 -14.54 0.52
CA GLY A 179 4.78 -14.32 0.88
C GLY A 179 4.04 -15.61 1.22
N ILE A 180 4.23 -16.68 0.42
CA ILE A 180 3.65 -18.01 0.67
C ILE A 180 4.17 -18.59 1.99
N THR A 181 5.48 -18.50 2.25
CA THR A 181 6.08 -18.96 3.51
C THR A 181 5.45 -18.25 4.70
N GLU A 182 5.29 -16.94 4.63
CA GLU A 182 4.75 -16.14 5.73
C GLU A 182 3.24 -16.28 5.93
N VAL A 183 2.46 -16.48 4.85
CA VAL A 183 1.04 -16.84 4.92
C VAL A 183 0.84 -18.20 5.61
N ASN A 184 1.78 -19.13 5.43
CA ASN A 184 1.75 -20.46 6.03
C ASN A 184 2.46 -20.55 7.39
N ALA A 185 3.01 -19.44 7.92
CA ALA A 185 3.63 -19.43 9.23
C ALA A 185 2.65 -19.94 10.30
N THR A 186 3.10 -20.89 11.12
CA THR A 186 2.30 -21.54 12.15
C THR A 186 2.04 -20.63 13.35
N THR A 187 2.93 -19.67 13.59
CA THR A 187 2.83 -18.67 14.66
C THR A 187 2.80 -17.27 14.07
N SER A 188 1.84 -16.45 14.51
CA SER A 188 1.73 -15.04 14.14
C SER A 188 1.05 -14.28 15.26
N LYS A 189 1.64 -13.17 15.74
CA LYS A 189 1.04 -12.39 16.85
C LYS A 189 -0.30 -11.78 16.45
N GLN A 190 -0.37 -11.24 15.23
CA GLN A 190 -1.61 -10.79 14.61
C GLN A 190 -1.83 -11.54 13.30
N VAL A 191 -3.09 -11.69 12.90
CA VAL A 191 -3.48 -12.32 11.63
C VAL A 191 -4.46 -11.42 10.88
N PRO A 192 -4.44 -11.42 9.53
CA PRO A 192 -5.35 -10.63 8.71
C PRO A 192 -6.83 -10.77 9.02
N GLY A 193 -7.27 -11.88 9.64
CA GLY A 193 -8.68 -12.14 9.94
C GLY A 193 -9.56 -11.93 8.71
N SER A 194 -10.70 -11.28 8.89
CA SER A 194 -11.59 -10.80 7.81
C SER A 194 -11.26 -9.38 7.33
N ASN A 195 -10.08 -8.85 7.67
CA ASN A 195 -9.73 -7.46 7.38
C ASN A 195 -9.34 -7.22 5.91
N SER A 196 -9.16 -8.29 5.12
CA SER A 196 -9.02 -8.19 3.66
C SER A 196 -10.41 -8.26 3.03
N THR A 197 -10.76 -7.31 2.15
CA THR A 197 -12.01 -7.35 1.39
C THR A 197 -12.04 -8.40 0.27
N ILE A 198 -10.87 -8.93 -0.13
CA ILE A 198 -10.74 -9.95 -1.19
C ILE A 198 -11.23 -11.32 -0.72
N TYR A 199 -10.77 -11.76 0.46
CA TYR A 199 -11.23 -12.99 1.12
C TYR A 199 -11.79 -12.67 2.52
N PRO A 200 -13.03 -12.16 2.63
CA PRO A 200 -13.61 -11.62 3.87
C PRO A 200 -14.11 -12.74 4.80
N THR A 201 -13.23 -13.67 5.15
CA THR A 201 -13.51 -14.81 6.05
C THR A 201 -12.42 -14.87 7.13
N SER A 202 -12.46 -15.86 8.03
CA SER A 202 -11.35 -16.05 8.97
C SER A 202 -10.04 -16.30 8.21
N PHE A 203 -8.90 -15.89 8.78
CA PHE A 203 -7.62 -16.09 8.11
C PHE A 203 -7.31 -17.58 7.88
N ALA A 204 -7.74 -18.47 8.78
CA ALA A 204 -7.59 -19.91 8.61
C ALA A 204 -8.30 -20.41 7.33
N SER A 205 -9.51 -19.92 7.05
CA SER A 205 -10.24 -20.25 5.83
C SER A 205 -9.67 -19.55 4.59
N ALA A 206 -9.26 -18.29 4.73
CA ALA A 206 -8.69 -17.49 3.64
C ALA A 206 -7.28 -17.94 3.21
N ARG A 207 -6.50 -18.57 4.11
CA ARG A 207 -5.09 -18.95 3.88
C ARG A 207 -4.92 -19.73 2.58
N THR A 208 -5.74 -20.76 2.37
CA THR A 208 -5.67 -21.60 1.16
C THR A 208 -5.94 -20.77 -0.11
N ASN A 209 -6.82 -19.77 -0.04
CA ASN A 209 -7.10 -18.91 -1.18
C ASN A 209 -5.95 -17.95 -1.48
N TRP A 210 -5.27 -17.42 -0.46
CA TRP A 210 -4.05 -16.63 -0.64
C TRP A 210 -2.92 -17.44 -1.26
N VAL A 211 -2.73 -18.69 -0.84
CA VAL A 211 -1.73 -19.60 -1.44
C VAL A 211 -2.10 -19.93 -2.89
N LYS A 212 -3.38 -20.18 -3.20
CA LYS A 212 -3.85 -20.36 -4.58
C LYS A 212 -3.61 -19.12 -5.43
N PHE A 213 -3.93 -17.94 -4.90
CA PHE A 213 -3.66 -16.66 -5.56
C PHE A 213 -2.17 -16.50 -5.88
N ALA A 214 -1.29 -16.74 -4.89
CA ALA A 214 0.15 -16.66 -5.05
C ALA A 214 0.67 -17.58 -6.17
N ASN A 215 0.25 -18.85 -6.17
CA ASN A 215 0.65 -19.81 -7.21
C ASN A 215 0.11 -19.43 -8.59
N THR A 216 -1.12 -18.91 -8.67
CA THR A 216 -1.68 -18.40 -9.93
C THR A 216 -0.92 -17.18 -10.43
N LEU A 217 -0.49 -16.28 -9.54
CA LEU A 217 0.32 -15.13 -9.91
C LEU A 217 1.71 -15.54 -10.41
N LYS A 218 2.36 -16.51 -9.74
CA LYS A 218 3.62 -17.09 -10.24
C LYS A 218 3.43 -17.67 -11.64
N LEU A 219 2.40 -18.50 -11.83
CA LEU A 219 2.11 -19.10 -13.13
C LEU A 219 1.90 -18.02 -14.21
N ARG A 220 1.14 -16.96 -13.89
CA ARG A 220 0.93 -15.83 -14.81
C ARG A 220 2.25 -15.18 -15.21
N ILE A 221 3.11 -14.85 -14.23
CA ILE A 221 4.41 -14.21 -14.47
C ILE A 221 5.29 -15.10 -15.35
N LEU A 222 5.40 -16.39 -15.02
CA LEU A 222 6.19 -17.35 -15.77
C LEU A 222 5.69 -17.50 -17.21
N LEU A 223 4.37 -17.64 -17.41
CA LEU A 223 3.78 -17.72 -18.74
C LEU A 223 4.01 -16.45 -19.56
N HIS A 224 3.86 -15.27 -18.94
CA HIS A 224 4.07 -13.99 -19.60
C HIS A 224 5.51 -13.83 -20.07
N TYR A 225 6.48 -13.97 -19.16
CA TYR A 225 7.88 -13.69 -19.48
C TYR A 225 8.51 -14.79 -20.37
N SER A 226 8.03 -16.04 -20.27
CA SER A 226 8.51 -17.13 -21.14
C SER A 226 8.25 -16.90 -22.64
N GLN A 227 7.33 -16.01 -23.00
CA GLN A 227 7.13 -15.60 -24.39
C GLN A 227 8.28 -14.72 -24.91
N LYS A 228 8.95 -13.98 -24.02
CA LYS A 228 10.14 -13.16 -24.32
C LYS A 228 11.42 -13.99 -24.17
N ASP A 229 11.54 -14.74 -23.08
CA ASP A 229 12.68 -15.61 -22.79
C ASP A 229 12.22 -16.97 -22.23
N PRO A 230 12.23 -18.05 -23.04
CA PRO A 230 11.86 -19.40 -22.58
C PRO A 230 12.69 -19.92 -21.40
N ALA A 231 13.94 -19.45 -21.23
CA ALA A 231 14.80 -19.87 -20.11
C ALA A 231 14.28 -19.40 -18.75
N PHE A 232 13.44 -18.36 -18.73
CA PHE A 232 12.79 -17.82 -17.53
C PHE A 232 11.91 -18.85 -16.80
N LEU A 233 11.46 -19.92 -17.45
CA LEU A 233 10.71 -21.01 -16.80
C LEU A 233 11.57 -21.84 -15.84
N THR A 234 12.89 -21.77 -15.97
CA THR A 234 13.86 -22.61 -15.24
C THR A 234 14.75 -21.84 -14.27
N SER A 235 14.62 -20.51 -14.24
CA SER A 235 15.31 -19.61 -13.31
C SER A 235 14.53 -19.45 -12.01
#